data_AF-A0A1Q4ZFW6-F1
#
_entry.id   AF-A0A1Q4ZFW6-F1
#
_cell.length_a   1.000
_cell.length_b   1.000
_cell.length_c   1.000
_cell.angle_alpha   90.00
_cell.angle_beta   90.00
_cell.angle_gamma   90.00
#
_symmetry.space_group_name_H-M   'P 1'
#
loop_
_entity.id
_entity.type
_entity.pdbx_description
1 polymer ?
#
loop_
_entity_poly.entity_id
_entity_poly.type
_entity_poly.pdbx_seq_one_letter_code
_entity_poly.pdbx_strand_id
1 'polypeptide(L)'
;MALESTSDPHTRLRPGDEGTVRRYDPHQQVLNVQWDSGSSLSMLLNAGDRVRRLRDAGWERLLDALREAGAEAGRAAAEWWAQDTIGGRATGDVTATARKILTNIEAAGLDIDDLPAADRDDLAEGATRYAEHAPPGAPRWEELRGWQRDRARWAWCDGFDQAVEAEAARQCRIVLHPHGDDRDLRHVYPDRVRLGGPGVFAGDWAWTPNSAGDMRIPVGFAGTLIETWNGWGVFTCTREVAEAIVADQQTARDRYRQQLAAEGVTGDRLDRMVDQSMGRLCFDGDVIVADETRVHDDPDAIERLAPDAEGRYVVMGRAWTWLPVHPYDCDRIAGHIPDPPSAA
;
A
#
# COMPACT_ATOMS: atom_id res chain seq x y z
N MET A 1 0.69 -9.11 36.96
CA MET A 1 -0.55 -8.94 37.77
C MET A 1 -0.14 -8.93 39.24
N ALA A 2 -0.97 -8.40 40.14
CA ALA A 2 -0.70 -8.41 41.57
C ALA A 2 -1.83 -9.08 42.34
N LEU A 3 -1.50 -9.79 43.42
CA LEU A 3 -2.46 -10.35 44.36
C LEU A 3 -3.18 -9.23 45.11
N GLU A 4 -4.51 -9.20 45.12
CA GLU A 4 -5.29 -8.30 45.99
C GLU A 4 -5.73 -9.04 47.25
N SER A 5 -6.25 -10.25 47.08
CA SER A 5 -6.66 -11.13 48.18
C SER A 5 -6.67 -12.58 47.74
N THR A 6 -6.39 -13.49 48.67
CA THR A 6 -6.55 -14.93 48.48
C THR A 6 -7.24 -15.52 49.70
N SER A 7 -8.08 -16.51 49.45
CA SER A 7 -8.81 -17.29 50.44
C SER A 7 -8.02 -18.51 50.93
N ASP A 8 -6.86 -18.81 50.33
CA ASP A 8 -6.00 -19.94 50.71
C ASP A 8 -5.27 -19.62 52.04
N PRO A 9 -5.58 -20.31 53.15
CA PRO A 9 -4.95 -20.06 54.45
C PRO A 9 -3.52 -20.62 54.55
N HIS A 10 -3.06 -21.40 53.57
CA HIS A 10 -1.77 -22.08 53.59
C HIS A 10 -0.72 -21.42 52.68
N THR A 11 -1.12 -20.44 51.87
CA THR A 11 -0.17 -19.70 51.03
C THR A 11 0.64 -18.69 51.85
N ARG A 12 1.90 -18.48 51.43
CA ARG A 12 2.77 -17.42 51.99
C ARG A 12 2.62 -16.10 51.23
N LEU A 13 1.82 -16.07 50.17
CA LEU A 13 1.62 -14.90 49.34
C LEU A 13 0.89 -13.80 50.13
N ARG A 14 1.28 -12.55 49.88
CA ARG A 14 0.70 -11.36 50.50
C ARG A 14 0.04 -10.48 49.44
N PRO A 15 -1.02 -9.72 49.81
CA PRO A 15 -1.52 -8.66 48.94
C PRO A 15 -0.37 -7.76 48.46
N GLY A 16 -0.29 -7.53 47.16
CA GLY A 16 0.80 -6.83 46.49
C GLY A 16 1.82 -7.73 45.79
N ASP A 17 1.89 -9.03 46.14
CA ASP A 17 2.80 -9.96 45.47
C ASP A 17 2.49 -10.05 43.97
N GLU A 18 3.54 -10.01 43.16
CA GLU A 18 3.42 -9.98 41.71
C GLU A 18 3.59 -11.37 41.10
N GLY A 19 2.88 -11.59 40.00
CA GLY A 19 2.96 -12.85 39.26
C GLY A 19 2.55 -12.71 37.81
N THR A 20 2.80 -13.79 37.07
CA THR A 20 2.48 -13.95 35.65
C THR A 20 1.39 -15.00 35.48
N VAL A 21 0.31 -14.64 34.77
CA VAL A 21 -0.74 -15.60 34.39
C VAL A 21 -0.13 -16.62 33.44
N ARG A 22 -0.20 -17.90 33.78
CA ARG A 22 0.21 -19.00 32.90
C ARG A 22 -0.96 -19.59 32.13
N ARG A 23 -2.14 -19.63 32.76
CA ARG A 23 -3.35 -20.18 32.15
C ARG A 23 -4.58 -19.57 32.81
N TYR A 24 -5.61 -19.31 32.02
CA TYR A 24 -6.94 -18.95 32.49
C TYR A 24 -7.95 -19.96 31.99
N ASP A 25 -8.75 -20.51 32.90
CA ASP A 25 -9.91 -21.35 32.58
C ASP A 25 -11.19 -20.50 32.75
N PRO A 26 -11.85 -20.10 31.66
CA PRO A 26 -13.03 -19.24 31.74
C PRO A 26 -14.27 -19.95 32.31
N HIS A 27 -14.35 -21.28 32.20
CA HIS A 27 -15.51 -22.05 32.68
C HIS A 27 -15.46 -22.22 34.19
N GLN A 28 -14.28 -22.46 34.74
CA GLN A 28 -14.07 -22.61 36.18
C GLN A 28 -13.74 -21.28 36.87
N GLN A 29 -13.47 -20.21 36.10
CA GLN A 29 -12.95 -18.93 36.59
C GLN A 29 -11.67 -19.11 37.43
N VAL A 30 -10.80 -20.02 36.98
CA VAL A 30 -9.53 -20.35 37.63
C VAL A 30 -8.39 -19.73 36.87
N LEU A 31 -7.50 -19.04 37.58
CA LEU A 31 -6.35 -18.37 37.00
C LEU A 31 -5.07 -18.93 37.62
N ASN A 32 -4.29 -19.66 36.83
CA ASN A 32 -3.03 -20.25 37.28
C ASN A 32 -1.92 -19.21 37.18
N VAL A 33 -1.34 -18.81 38.32
CA VAL A 33 -0.31 -17.79 38.40
C VAL A 33 1.00 -18.40 38.84
N GLN A 34 2.07 -18.05 38.13
CA GLN A 34 3.42 -18.21 38.65
C GLN A 34 3.85 -16.88 39.28
N TRP A 35 4.06 -16.88 40.59
CA TRP A 35 4.42 -15.71 41.38
C TRP A 35 5.92 -15.51 41.37
N ASP A 36 6.34 -14.25 41.41
CA ASP A 36 7.75 -13.87 41.32
C ASP A 36 8.56 -14.27 42.56
N SER A 37 7.87 -14.56 43.67
CA SER A 37 8.42 -15.19 44.87
C SER A 37 8.85 -16.66 44.64
N GLY A 38 8.64 -17.21 43.44
CA GLY A 38 8.93 -18.59 43.07
C GLY A 38 7.78 -19.57 43.34
N SER A 39 6.66 -19.09 43.90
CA SER A 39 5.47 -19.91 44.18
C SER A 39 4.58 -20.06 42.95
N SER A 40 3.80 -21.14 42.88
CA SER A 40 2.72 -21.30 41.91
C SER A 40 1.41 -21.46 42.66
N LEU A 41 0.39 -20.67 42.32
CA LEU A 41 -0.94 -20.77 42.94
C LEU A 41 -2.03 -20.58 41.89
N SER A 42 -3.06 -21.42 41.98
CA SER A 42 -4.30 -21.29 41.23
C SER A 42 -5.25 -20.36 41.99
N MET A 43 -5.62 -19.25 41.37
CA MET A 43 -6.55 -18.27 41.91
C MET A 43 -7.99 -18.64 41.51
N LEU A 44 -8.87 -18.79 42.50
CA LEU A 44 -10.29 -19.11 42.31
C LEU A 44 -11.12 -17.83 42.31
N LEU A 45 -11.30 -17.20 41.14
CA LEU A 45 -11.92 -15.87 41.04
C LEU A 45 -13.39 -15.87 41.49
N ASN A 46 -14.09 -16.99 41.35
CA ASN A 46 -15.46 -17.19 41.84
C ASN A 46 -15.57 -17.47 43.35
N ALA A 47 -14.46 -17.82 44.01
CA ALA A 47 -14.41 -18.16 45.43
C ALA A 47 -13.84 -17.01 46.31
N GLY A 48 -13.70 -15.81 45.73
CA GLY A 48 -13.30 -14.61 46.46
C GLY A 48 -11.81 -14.25 46.34
N ASP A 49 -11.02 -15.03 45.60
CA ASP A 49 -9.67 -14.64 45.23
C ASP A 49 -9.72 -13.45 44.25
N ARG A 50 -8.88 -12.45 44.47
CA ARG A 50 -8.84 -11.24 43.66
C ARG A 50 -7.43 -10.91 43.24
N VAL A 51 -7.31 -10.49 42.00
CA VAL A 51 -6.05 -10.10 41.39
C VAL A 51 -6.25 -8.87 40.55
N ARG A 52 -5.31 -7.94 40.66
CA ARG A 52 -5.30 -6.73 39.86
C ARG A 52 -4.41 -6.92 38.66
N ARG A 53 -4.90 -6.56 37.48
CA ARG A 53 -4.01 -6.34 36.35
C ARG A 53 -3.12 -5.14 36.66
N LEU A 54 -1.83 -5.37 36.81
CA LEU A 54 -0.85 -4.29 36.81
C LEU A 54 -0.78 -3.80 35.36
N ARG A 55 -1.43 -2.67 35.07
CA ARG A 55 -1.05 -1.83 33.94
C ARG A 55 0.09 -0.98 34.45
N ASP A 56 1.31 -1.38 34.14
CA ASP A 56 2.45 -0.51 34.39
C ASP A 56 2.50 0.51 33.25
N ALA A 57 1.73 1.59 33.39
CA ALA A 57 1.74 2.69 32.42
C ALA A 57 3.13 3.34 32.29
N GLY A 58 4.03 3.13 33.26
CA GLY A 58 5.44 3.49 33.11
C GLY A 58 6.15 2.57 32.12
N TRP A 59 5.95 1.26 32.25
CA TRP A 59 6.51 0.26 31.33
C TRP A 59 5.96 0.34 29.92
N GLU A 60 4.64 0.55 29.74
CA GLU A 60 4.06 0.72 28.39
C GLU A 60 4.64 1.96 27.68
N ARG A 61 4.71 3.10 28.37
CA ARG A 61 5.35 4.32 27.83
C ARG A 61 6.82 4.10 27.50
N LEU A 62 7.55 3.34 28.30
CA LEU A 62 8.93 2.98 28.01
C LEU A 62 9.02 2.14 26.73
N LEU A 63 8.19 1.11 26.58
CA LEU A 63 8.19 0.29 25.36
C LEU A 63 7.79 1.10 24.11
N ASP A 64 6.86 2.04 24.26
CA ASP A 64 6.46 2.93 23.16
C ASP A 64 7.60 3.89 22.77
N ALA A 65 8.32 4.45 23.74
CA ALA A 65 9.51 5.27 23.47
C ALA A 65 10.61 4.48 22.75
N LEU A 66 10.83 3.21 23.15
CA LEU A 66 11.79 2.33 22.46
C LEU A 66 11.34 1.99 21.03
N ARG A 67 10.04 1.74 20.80
CA ARG A 67 9.49 1.54 19.45
C ARG A 67 9.66 2.77 18.59
N GLU A 68 9.40 3.96 19.13
CA GLU A 68 9.52 5.23 18.42
C GLU A 68 10.97 5.50 18.02
N ALA A 69 11.92 5.28 18.94
CA ALA A 69 13.34 5.38 18.66
C ALA A 69 13.82 4.35 17.63
N GLY A 70 13.35 3.10 17.75
CA GLY A 70 13.60 2.06 16.74
C GLY A 70 13.06 2.48 15.37
N ALA A 71 11.86 3.05 15.32
CA ALA A 71 11.24 3.51 14.09
C ALA A 71 11.98 4.69 13.45
N GLU A 72 12.55 5.60 14.24
CA GLU A 72 13.41 6.67 13.73
C GLU A 72 14.69 6.12 13.11
N ALA A 73 15.38 5.21 13.81
CA ALA A 73 16.57 4.54 13.28
C ALA A 73 16.26 3.72 12.02
N GLY A 74 15.12 3.03 12.00
CA GLY A 74 14.66 2.24 10.85
C GLY A 74 14.40 3.09 9.62
N ARG A 75 13.72 4.25 9.76
CA ARG A 75 13.54 5.20 8.65
C ARG A 75 14.87 5.67 8.10
N ALA A 76 15.80 6.08 8.96
CA ALA A 76 17.12 6.55 8.53
C ALA A 76 17.92 5.46 7.80
N ALA A 77 17.85 4.21 8.28
CA ALA A 77 18.49 3.07 7.62
C ALA A 77 17.87 2.79 6.24
N ALA A 78 16.54 2.84 6.13
CA ALA A 78 15.83 2.64 4.87
C ALA A 78 16.11 3.76 3.86
N GLU A 79 16.21 5.02 4.29
CA GLU A 79 16.59 6.13 3.41
C GLU A 79 18.01 5.95 2.85
N TRP A 80 18.95 5.50 3.68
CA TRP A 80 20.32 5.22 3.24
C TRP A 80 20.37 4.04 2.26
N TRP A 81 19.71 2.94 2.60
CA TRP A 81 19.56 1.79 1.70
C TRP A 81 18.92 2.22 0.37
N ALA A 82 17.87 3.04 0.41
CA ALA A 82 17.18 3.50 -0.79
C ALA A 82 18.11 4.30 -1.71
N GLN A 83 19.03 5.12 -1.18
CA GLN A 83 20.00 5.86 -1.99
C GLN A 83 20.89 4.93 -2.84
N ASP A 84 21.28 3.79 -2.28
CA ASP A 84 22.18 2.83 -2.91
C ASP A 84 21.43 1.83 -3.80
N THR A 85 20.17 1.51 -3.50
CA THR A 85 19.38 0.49 -4.23
C THR A 85 18.48 1.07 -5.32
N ILE A 86 17.80 2.19 -5.05
CA ILE A 86 16.80 2.81 -5.96
C ILE A 86 16.97 4.32 -6.11
N GLY A 87 18.06 4.88 -5.59
CA GLY A 87 18.32 6.32 -5.57
C GLY A 87 19.50 6.71 -6.46
N GLY A 88 20.11 7.86 -6.16
CA GLY A 88 21.13 8.47 -7.02
C GLY A 88 22.45 7.69 -7.15
N ARG A 89 22.67 6.66 -6.32
CA ARG A 89 23.85 5.79 -6.39
C ARG A 89 23.55 4.40 -6.96
N ALA A 90 22.27 4.11 -7.20
CA ALA A 90 21.86 2.84 -7.78
C ALA A 90 22.42 2.69 -9.20
N THR A 91 22.73 1.45 -9.56
CA THR A 91 23.13 1.09 -10.92
C THR A 91 22.06 0.21 -11.56
N GLY A 92 21.85 0.36 -12.87
CA GLY A 92 20.83 -0.40 -13.59
C GLY A 92 19.44 0.26 -13.56
N ASP A 93 18.41 -0.56 -13.75
CA ASP A 93 17.03 -0.09 -13.84
C ASP A 93 16.39 0.06 -12.45
N VAL A 94 16.43 1.30 -11.97
CA VAL A 94 15.84 1.72 -10.70
C VAL A 94 14.32 1.48 -10.65
N THR A 95 13.62 1.67 -11.77
CA THR A 95 12.15 1.54 -11.82
C THR A 95 11.74 0.07 -11.70
N ALA A 96 12.40 -0.81 -12.47
CA ALA A 96 12.17 -2.24 -12.38
C ALA A 96 12.50 -2.78 -10.98
N THR A 97 13.60 -2.29 -10.39
CA THR A 97 14.04 -2.68 -9.04
C THR A 97 13.03 -2.24 -7.98
N ALA A 98 12.58 -0.97 -7.98
CA ALA A 98 11.57 -0.46 -7.07
C ALA A 98 10.24 -1.23 -7.17
N ARG A 99 9.82 -1.61 -8.39
CA ARG A 99 8.60 -2.40 -8.61
C ARG A 99 8.71 -3.79 -8.00
N LYS A 100 9.84 -4.47 -8.20
CA LYS A 100 10.11 -5.79 -7.62
C LYS A 100 10.07 -5.74 -6.10
N ILE A 101 10.73 -4.74 -5.50
CA ILE A 101 10.79 -4.58 -4.05
C ILE A 101 9.38 -4.31 -3.49
N LEU A 102 8.65 -3.36 -4.07
CA LEU A 102 7.30 -3.04 -3.59
C LEU A 102 6.36 -4.25 -3.67
N THR A 103 6.42 -5.01 -4.77
CA THR A 103 5.67 -6.27 -4.92
C THR A 103 6.01 -7.27 -3.82
N ASN A 104 7.30 -7.40 -3.48
CA ASN A 104 7.75 -8.32 -2.43
C ASN A 104 7.29 -7.88 -1.04
N ILE A 105 7.32 -6.58 -0.74
CA ILE A 105 6.81 -6.04 0.53
C ILE A 105 5.31 -6.35 0.66
N GLU A 106 4.54 -6.10 -0.39
CA GLU A 106 3.07 -6.25 -0.38
C GLU A 106 2.58 -7.70 -0.33
N ALA A 107 3.38 -8.66 -0.81
CA ALA A 107 3.05 -10.09 -0.79
C ALA A 107 3.15 -10.76 0.61
N ALA A 108 3.48 -9.98 1.66
CA ALA A 108 3.72 -10.35 3.06
C ALA A 108 5.20 -10.63 3.40
N GLY A 109 5.92 -9.57 3.78
CA GLY A 109 6.90 -9.56 4.87
C GLY A 109 8.14 -10.46 4.74
N LEU A 110 9.04 -10.04 3.84
CA LEU A 110 10.52 -10.21 3.80
C LEU A 110 11.15 -11.61 3.77
N ASP A 111 11.66 -11.94 2.57
CA ASP A 111 13.11 -12.06 2.30
C ASP A 111 13.44 -11.10 1.14
N ILE A 112 13.70 -9.82 1.45
CA ILE A 112 14.20 -8.84 0.47
C ILE A 112 15.69 -8.70 0.72
N ASP A 113 16.48 -9.14 -0.26
CA ASP A 113 17.94 -9.04 -0.21
C ASP A 113 18.37 -7.63 0.21
N ASP A 114 19.28 -7.60 1.19
CA ASP A 114 19.95 -6.39 1.69
C ASP A 114 19.08 -5.33 2.37
N LEU A 115 17.78 -5.60 2.62
CA LEU A 115 16.98 -4.67 3.42
C LEU A 115 17.48 -4.66 4.88
N PRO A 116 17.71 -3.49 5.49
CA PRO A 116 18.20 -3.42 6.87
C PRO A 116 17.24 -4.13 7.85
N ALA A 117 17.78 -4.96 8.72
CA ALA A 117 17.02 -5.63 9.76
C ALA A 117 17.73 -5.49 11.11
N ALA A 118 16.97 -5.35 12.18
CA ALA A 118 17.54 -5.33 13.51
C ALA A 118 17.96 -6.73 13.96
N ASP A 119 19.21 -6.89 14.42
CA ASP A 119 19.61 -8.12 15.11
C ASP A 119 18.87 -8.23 16.45
N ARG A 120 17.99 -9.22 16.54
CA ARG A 120 17.15 -9.49 17.72
C ARG A 120 17.88 -10.30 18.80
N ASP A 121 19.05 -10.87 18.48
CA ASP A 121 19.81 -11.73 19.37
C ASP A 121 21.03 -11.00 19.97
N ASP A 122 21.40 -9.82 19.47
CA ASP A 122 22.45 -8.99 20.06
C ASP A 122 22.02 -8.34 21.38
N LEU A 123 22.40 -9.00 22.49
CA LEU A 123 22.15 -8.53 23.85
C LEU A 123 22.96 -7.29 24.23
N ALA A 124 24.17 -7.13 23.69
CA ALA A 124 25.03 -6.00 24.02
C ALA A 124 24.50 -4.73 23.38
N GLU A 125 24.12 -4.82 22.10
CA GLU A 125 23.52 -3.71 21.38
C GLU A 125 22.13 -3.34 21.94
N GLY A 126 21.34 -4.35 22.34
CA GLY A 126 20.07 -4.12 23.04
C GLY A 126 20.21 -3.32 24.35
N ALA A 127 21.28 -3.57 25.12
CA ALA A 127 21.57 -2.81 26.34
C ALA A 127 21.95 -1.35 26.03
N THR A 128 22.78 -1.13 25.01
CA THR A 128 23.18 0.21 24.55
C THR A 128 21.98 1.03 24.09
N ARG A 129 21.16 0.47 23.18
CA ARG A 129 19.95 1.12 22.67
C ARG A 129 18.97 1.46 23.80
N TYR A 130 18.81 0.57 24.79
CA TYR A 130 18.00 0.86 25.96
C TYR A 130 18.56 2.05 26.76
N ALA A 131 19.86 2.07 27.03
CA ALA A 131 20.48 3.15 27.79
C ALA A 131 20.37 4.52 27.08
N GLU A 132 20.41 4.53 25.75
CA GLU A 132 20.29 5.74 24.92
C GLU A 132 18.85 6.27 24.83
N HIS A 133 17.86 5.39 24.77
CA HIS A 133 16.48 5.77 24.43
C HIS A 133 15.46 5.59 25.55
N ALA A 134 15.82 4.97 26.68
CA ALA A 134 14.90 4.84 27.80
C ALA A 134 14.52 6.23 28.35
N PRO A 135 13.23 6.48 28.62
CA PRO A 135 12.78 7.79 29.09
C PRO A 135 13.34 8.10 30.50
N PRO A 136 13.46 9.39 30.87
CA PRO A 136 13.90 9.78 32.21
C PRO A 136 13.06 9.12 33.31
N GLY A 137 13.73 8.52 34.29
CA GLY A 137 13.09 7.81 35.40
C GLY A 137 12.78 6.33 35.10
N ALA A 138 13.13 5.81 33.93
CA ALA A 138 13.14 4.38 33.67
C ALA A 138 14.17 3.64 34.57
N PRO A 139 13.90 2.38 34.95
CA PRO A 139 14.89 1.55 35.62
C PRO A 139 16.16 1.39 34.77
N ARG A 140 17.31 1.21 35.43
CA ARG A 140 18.55 0.87 34.69
C ARG A 140 18.45 -0.52 34.07
N TRP A 141 19.21 -0.76 33.00
CA TRP A 141 19.19 -2.05 32.31
C TRP A 141 19.52 -3.23 33.25
N GLU A 142 20.46 -3.01 34.18
CA GLU A 142 20.88 -4.01 35.18
C GLU A 142 19.76 -4.34 36.18
N GLU A 143 18.82 -3.41 36.39
CA GLU A 143 17.68 -3.54 37.30
C GLU A 143 16.50 -4.27 36.63
N LEU A 144 16.49 -4.38 35.30
CA LEU A 144 15.47 -5.12 34.56
C LEU A 144 15.62 -6.64 34.74
N ARG A 145 14.48 -7.31 34.86
CA ARG A 145 14.38 -8.78 34.79
C ARG A 145 14.64 -9.26 33.36
N GLY A 146 15.03 -10.54 33.19
CA GLY A 146 15.32 -11.10 31.86
C GLY A 146 14.22 -10.86 30.81
N TRP A 147 12.96 -11.13 31.17
CA TRP A 147 11.83 -10.89 30.28
C TRP A 147 11.58 -9.40 29.95
N GLN A 148 11.96 -8.48 30.86
CA GLN A 148 11.85 -7.04 30.61
C GLN A 148 12.91 -6.59 29.62
N ARG A 149 14.13 -7.12 29.73
CA ARG A 149 15.21 -6.90 28.76
C ARG A 149 14.82 -7.40 27.37
N ASP A 150 14.24 -8.59 27.28
CA ASP A 150 13.75 -9.14 26.00
C ASP A 150 12.64 -8.28 25.41
N ARG A 151 11.63 -7.88 26.21
CA ARG A 151 10.54 -7.03 25.72
C ARG A 151 11.02 -5.63 25.30
N ALA A 152 11.97 -5.04 26.02
CA ALA A 152 12.56 -3.76 25.66
C ALA A 152 13.33 -3.85 24.34
N ARG A 153 14.18 -4.89 24.18
CA ARG A 153 14.91 -5.16 22.94
C ARG A 153 13.96 -5.37 21.77
N TRP A 154 12.96 -6.23 21.93
CA TRP A 154 11.97 -6.50 20.88
C TRP A 154 11.13 -5.28 20.55
N ALA A 155 10.78 -4.43 21.51
CA ALA A 155 10.06 -3.19 21.24
C ALA A 155 10.86 -2.27 20.29
N TRP A 156 12.16 -2.12 20.52
CA TRP A 156 13.02 -1.36 19.60
C TRP A 156 13.13 -2.05 18.23
N CYS A 157 13.41 -3.36 18.18
CA CYS A 157 13.54 -4.12 16.93
C CYS A 157 12.25 -4.10 16.10
N ASP A 158 11.10 -4.30 16.72
CA ASP A 158 9.79 -4.25 16.04
C ASP A 158 9.53 -2.85 15.46
N GLY A 159 9.88 -1.80 16.19
CA GLY A 159 9.78 -0.42 15.70
C GLY A 159 10.71 -0.18 14.49
N PHE A 160 11.94 -0.67 14.57
CA PHE A 160 12.93 -0.59 13.48
C PHE A 160 12.46 -1.33 12.24
N ASP A 161 12.17 -2.63 12.35
CA ASP A 161 11.82 -3.49 11.21
C ASP A 161 10.55 -2.97 10.50
N GLN A 162 9.52 -2.58 11.25
CA GLN A 162 8.29 -2.01 10.68
C GLN A 162 8.54 -0.69 9.97
N ALA A 163 9.40 0.16 10.53
CA ALA A 163 9.71 1.45 9.92
C ALA A 163 10.58 1.31 8.67
N VAL A 164 11.51 0.34 8.66
CA VAL A 164 12.31 0.03 7.47
C VAL A 164 11.40 -0.42 6.34
N GLU A 165 10.49 -1.37 6.59
CA GLU A 165 9.56 -1.87 5.57
C GLU A 165 8.65 -0.74 5.05
N ALA A 166 8.08 0.06 5.96
CA ALA A 166 7.20 1.17 5.59
C ALA A 166 7.92 2.24 4.77
N GLU A 167 9.14 2.63 5.16
CA GLU A 167 9.93 3.64 4.46
C GLU A 167 10.47 3.11 3.13
N ALA A 168 10.93 1.86 3.06
CA ALA A 168 11.34 1.24 1.80
C ALA A 168 10.18 1.20 0.80
N ALA A 169 8.98 0.84 1.25
CA ALA A 169 7.77 0.90 0.43
C ALA A 169 7.49 2.33 -0.03
N ARG A 170 7.57 3.31 0.88
CA ARG A 170 7.38 4.73 0.57
C ARG A 170 8.35 5.23 -0.50
N GLN A 171 9.64 4.94 -0.37
CA GLN A 171 10.67 5.31 -1.36
C GLN A 171 10.43 4.64 -2.70
N CYS A 172 10.05 3.36 -2.72
CA CYS A 172 9.65 2.68 -3.96
C CYS A 172 8.44 3.36 -4.61
N ARG A 173 7.43 3.77 -3.82
CA ARG A 173 6.27 4.51 -4.34
C ARG A 173 6.69 5.83 -4.95
N ILE A 174 7.55 6.61 -4.31
CA ILE A 174 8.07 7.89 -4.87
C ILE A 174 8.73 7.67 -6.23
N VAL A 175 9.58 6.64 -6.34
CA VAL A 175 10.27 6.29 -7.60
C VAL A 175 9.28 5.87 -8.69
N LEU A 176 8.26 5.08 -8.32
CA LEU A 176 7.28 4.54 -9.26
C LEU A 176 6.14 5.49 -9.57
N HIS A 177 5.92 6.51 -8.73
CA HIS A 177 4.76 7.36 -8.84
C HIS A 177 4.89 8.25 -10.08
N PRO A 178 3.86 8.33 -10.95
CA PRO A 178 3.94 9.10 -12.19
C PRO A 178 4.20 10.61 -12.00
N HIS A 179 3.96 11.13 -10.79
CA HIS A 179 4.25 12.51 -10.37
C HIS A 179 5.33 12.62 -9.28
N GLY A 180 5.98 11.52 -8.90
CA GLY A 180 6.99 11.49 -7.84
C GLY A 180 6.46 11.77 -6.44
N ASP A 181 5.18 11.45 -6.16
CA ASP A 181 4.60 11.58 -4.82
C ASP A 181 4.63 10.23 -4.08
N ASP A 182 4.40 10.26 -2.76
CA ASP A 182 4.45 9.08 -1.89
C ASP A 182 3.09 8.47 -1.56
N ARG A 183 2.02 8.87 -2.28
CA ARG A 183 0.66 8.43 -1.97
C ARG A 183 0.53 6.93 -2.18
N ASP A 184 -0.12 6.30 -1.21
CA ASP A 184 -0.54 4.92 -1.32
C ASP A 184 -1.72 4.81 -2.29
N LEU A 185 -1.49 4.17 -3.44
CA LEU A 185 -2.48 3.99 -4.49
C LEU A 185 -3.11 2.59 -4.48
N ARG A 186 -2.88 1.78 -3.43
CA ARG A 186 -3.41 0.40 -3.35
C ARG A 186 -4.93 0.34 -3.48
N HIS A 187 -5.67 1.38 -3.07
CA HIS A 187 -7.13 1.40 -3.21
C HIS A 187 -7.64 1.48 -4.64
N VAL A 188 -6.78 1.90 -5.59
CA VAL A 188 -7.11 1.93 -7.03
C VAL A 188 -6.43 0.82 -7.83
N TYR A 189 -5.84 -0.17 -7.16
CA TYR A 189 -5.28 -1.34 -7.86
C TYR A 189 -6.39 -2.13 -8.56
N PRO A 190 -6.10 -2.79 -9.70
CA PRO A 190 -7.12 -3.50 -10.49
C PRO A 190 -7.96 -4.48 -9.69
N ASP A 191 -7.36 -5.21 -8.75
CA ASP A 191 -8.02 -6.18 -7.86
C ASP A 191 -8.82 -5.51 -6.73
N ARG A 192 -8.64 -4.21 -6.51
CA ARG A 192 -9.28 -3.40 -5.45
C ARG A 192 -10.36 -2.44 -5.98
N VAL A 193 -10.37 -2.12 -7.27
CA VAL A 193 -11.45 -1.33 -7.89
C VAL A 193 -12.79 -2.06 -7.74
N ARG A 194 -13.83 -1.34 -7.30
CA ARG A 194 -15.20 -1.85 -7.10
C ARG A 194 -16.20 -0.92 -7.78
N LEU A 195 -17.40 -1.42 -8.07
CA LEU A 195 -18.52 -0.59 -8.51
C LEU A 195 -18.77 0.54 -7.50
N GLY A 196 -18.89 1.76 -8.01
CA GLY A 196 -18.98 3.00 -7.23
C GLY A 196 -17.65 3.52 -6.69
N GLY A 197 -16.54 2.80 -6.87
CA GLY A 197 -15.22 3.16 -6.33
C GLY A 197 -14.29 3.80 -7.37
N PRO A 198 -13.24 4.50 -6.91
CA PRO A 198 -12.23 5.07 -7.80
C PRO A 198 -11.37 3.98 -8.45
N GLY A 199 -10.83 4.30 -9.62
CA GLY A 199 -9.88 3.46 -10.34
C GLY A 199 -9.06 4.26 -11.35
N VAL A 200 -7.99 3.63 -11.83
CA VAL A 200 -7.23 4.12 -12.99
C VAL A 200 -7.51 3.17 -14.14
N PHE A 201 -7.95 3.73 -15.27
CA PHE A 201 -8.39 2.97 -16.43
C PHE A 201 -7.50 3.25 -17.63
N ALA A 202 -7.34 2.28 -18.52
CA ALA A 202 -6.73 2.46 -19.83
C ALA A 202 -7.40 1.54 -20.86
N GLY A 203 -7.33 1.92 -22.14
CA GLY A 203 -7.73 1.03 -23.23
C GLY A 203 -6.75 -0.12 -23.38
N ASP A 204 -7.21 -1.29 -23.82
CA ASP A 204 -6.35 -2.45 -24.06
C ASP A 204 -5.23 -2.18 -25.09
N TRP A 205 -5.45 -1.24 -26.00
CA TRP A 205 -4.49 -0.77 -27.00
C TRP A 205 -3.39 0.15 -26.44
N ALA A 206 -3.53 0.63 -25.20
CA ALA A 206 -2.65 1.66 -24.64
C ALA A 206 -1.26 1.14 -24.29
N TRP A 207 -1.07 -0.18 -24.24
CA TRP A 207 0.22 -0.79 -23.93
C TRP A 207 1.23 -0.56 -25.05
N THR A 208 2.32 0.13 -24.71
CA THR A 208 3.44 0.39 -25.61
C THR A 208 4.78 0.09 -24.94
N PRO A 209 5.78 -0.43 -25.67
CA PRO A 209 7.11 -0.61 -25.11
C PRO A 209 7.77 0.74 -24.84
N ASN A 210 8.40 0.89 -23.68
CA ASN A 210 9.29 2.03 -23.39
C ASN A 210 10.68 1.83 -24.03
N SER A 211 11.62 2.75 -23.77
CA SER A 211 13.00 2.65 -24.29
C SER A 211 13.79 1.45 -23.76
N ALA A 212 13.38 0.87 -22.63
CA ALA A 212 13.95 -0.35 -22.07
C ALA A 212 13.28 -1.62 -22.63
N GLY A 213 12.18 -1.49 -23.37
CA GLY A 213 11.40 -2.60 -23.92
C GLY A 213 10.27 -3.09 -23.01
N ASP A 214 10.08 -2.48 -21.84
CA ASP A 214 8.97 -2.82 -20.95
C ASP A 214 7.65 -2.29 -21.49
N MET A 215 6.60 -3.09 -21.41
CA MET A 215 5.25 -2.63 -21.74
C MET A 215 4.76 -1.64 -20.66
N ARG A 216 4.38 -0.45 -21.11
CA ARG A 216 3.91 0.67 -20.28
C ARG A 216 2.67 1.28 -20.90
N ILE A 217 1.87 1.93 -20.08
CA ILE A 217 0.71 2.70 -20.51
C ILE A 217 1.10 4.18 -20.49
N PRO A 218 1.15 4.89 -21.63
CA PRO A 218 1.53 6.30 -21.63
C PRO A 218 0.63 7.17 -20.75
N VAL A 219 -0.67 6.88 -20.72
CA VAL A 219 -1.66 7.63 -19.95
C VAL A 219 -2.69 6.70 -19.32
N GLY A 220 -2.76 6.69 -17.99
CA GLY A 220 -3.91 6.17 -17.25
C GLY A 220 -4.95 7.26 -17.01
N PHE A 221 -6.22 6.89 -16.86
CA PHE A 221 -7.33 7.83 -16.70
C PHE A 221 -8.02 7.60 -15.36
N ALA A 222 -8.00 8.61 -14.49
CA ALA A 222 -8.69 8.54 -13.20
C ALA A 222 -10.21 8.61 -13.41
N GLY A 223 -10.95 7.70 -12.77
CA GLY A 223 -12.41 7.65 -12.89
C GLY A 223 -13.07 6.89 -11.75
N THR A 224 -14.41 6.81 -11.80
CA THR A 224 -15.21 5.98 -10.89
C THR A 224 -15.88 4.88 -11.69
N LEU A 225 -15.64 3.62 -11.34
CA LEU A 225 -16.29 2.49 -12.01
C LEU A 225 -17.79 2.52 -11.71
N ILE A 226 -18.64 2.57 -12.72
CA ILE A 226 -20.11 2.57 -12.53
C ILE A 226 -20.77 1.28 -13.00
N GLU A 227 -20.18 0.59 -13.98
CA GLU A 227 -20.68 -0.67 -14.51
C GLU A 227 -19.53 -1.46 -15.15
N THR A 228 -19.76 -2.76 -15.40
CA THR A 228 -18.92 -3.57 -16.27
C THR A 228 -19.75 -4.12 -17.42
N TRP A 229 -19.28 -3.96 -18.66
CA TRP A 229 -19.96 -4.43 -19.87
C TRP A 229 -19.04 -5.35 -20.67
N ASN A 230 -19.47 -6.60 -20.91
CA ASN A 230 -18.64 -7.63 -21.57
C ASN A 230 -17.23 -7.82 -20.98
N GLY A 231 -17.08 -7.60 -19.67
CA GLY A 231 -15.79 -7.67 -18.96
C GLY A 231 -14.99 -6.38 -18.96
N TRP A 232 -15.41 -5.35 -19.71
CA TRP A 232 -14.77 -4.04 -19.76
C TRP A 232 -15.40 -3.06 -18.78
N GLY A 233 -14.57 -2.14 -18.26
CA GLY A 233 -15.03 -1.09 -17.35
C GLY A 233 -15.88 -0.05 -18.07
N VAL A 234 -16.97 0.35 -17.44
CA VAL A 234 -17.71 1.58 -17.76
C VAL A 234 -17.52 2.51 -16.57
N PHE A 235 -16.91 3.67 -16.79
CA PHE A 235 -16.55 4.57 -15.72
C PHE A 235 -16.94 6.01 -16.02
N THR A 236 -17.22 6.78 -14.98
CA THR A 236 -17.42 8.22 -15.09
C THR A 236 -16.12 8.96 -14.88
N CYS A 237 -15.87 10.00 -15.66
CA CYS A 237 -14.69 10.85 -15.51
C CYS A 237 -15.03 12.34 -15.67
N THR A 238 -14.10 13.21 -15.27
CA THR A 238 -14.24 14.66 -15.44
C THR A 238 -13.99 15.07 -16.89
N ARG A 239 -14.37 16.30 -17.25
CA ARG A 239 -14.04 16.90 -18.55
C ARG A 239 -12.54 16.83 -18.87
N GLU A 240 -11.69 17.15 -17.92
CA GLU A 240 -10.23 17.09 -18.08
C GLU A 240 -9.76 15.68 -18.47
N VAL A 241 -10.29 14.65 -17.81
CA VAL A 241 -9.95 13.26 -18.13
C VAL A 241 -10.48 12.86 -19.50
N ALA A 242 -11.71 13.26 -19.84
CA ALA A 242 -12.28 13.04 -21.16
C ALA A 242 -11.42 13.68 -22.27
N GLU A 243 -10.94 14.91 -22.07
CA GLU A 243 -10.02 15.58 -22.98
C GLU A 243 -8.70 14.83 -23.12
N ALA A 244 -8.16 14.32 -22.03
CA ALA A 244 -6.97 13.49 -22.06
C ALA A 244 -7.18 12.18 -22.84
N ILE A 245 -8.37 11.55 -22.73
CA ILE A 245 -8.73 10.36 -23.51
C ILE A 245 -8.74 10.67 -25.00
N VAL A 246 -9.41 11.77 -25.41
CA VAL A 246 -9.45 12.20 -26.82
C VAL A 246 -8.04 12.47 -27.35
N ALA A 247 -7.20 13.15 -26.58
CA ALA A 247 -5.82 13.47 -26.96
C ALA A 247 -4.94 12.21 -27.06
N ASP A 248 -5.07 11.26 -26.14
CA ASP A 248 -4.30 10.01 -26.16
C ASP A 248 -4.68 9.13 -27.35
N GLN A 249 -5.97 9.03 -27.66
CA GLN A 249 -6.48 8.30 -28.80
C GLN A 249 -5.96 8.89 -30.13
N GLN A 250 -5.96 10.22 -30.26
CA GLN A 250 -5.37 10.90 -31.41
C GLN A 250 -3.85 10.64 -31.50
N THR A 251 -3.14 10.62 -30.37
CA THR A 251 -1.71 10.28 -30.32
C THR A 251 -1.45 8.84 -30.76
N ALA A 252 -2.28 7.88 -30.35
CA ALA A 252 -2.19 6.49 -30.77
C ALA A 252 -2.43 6.34 -32.29
N ARG A 253 -3.43 7.04 -32.83
CA ARG A 253 -3.68 7.11 -34.29
C ARG A 253 -2.50 7.68 -35.05
N ASP A 254 -1.89 8.75 -34.56
CA ASP A 254 -0.74 9.37 -35.21
C ASP A 254 0.50 8.47 -35.16
N ARG A 255 0.72 7.76 -34.05
CA ARG A 255 1.80 6.75 -33.94
C ARG A 255 1.59 5.62 -34.95
N TYR A 256 0.37 5.09 -35.06
CA TYR A 256 0.05 4.04 -36.02
C TYR A 256 0.18 4.52 -37.47
N ARG A 257 -0.25 5.76 -37.76
CA ARG A 257 -0.04 6.40 -39.05
C ARG A 257 1.46 6.49 -39.39
N GLN A 258 2.29 6.91 -38.44
CA GLN A 258 3.75 6.99 -38.63
C GLN A 258 4.37 5.62 -38.89
N GLN A 259 3.94 4.59 -38.15
CA GLN A 259 4.39 3.21 -38.37
C GLN A 259 4.05 2.73 -39.79
N LEU A 260 2.79 2.86 -40.22
CA LEU A 260 2.36 2.46 -41.55
C LEU A 260 3.10 3.24 -42.66
N ALA A 261 3.36 4.53 -42.44
CA ALA A 261 4.16 5.34 -43.36
C ALA A 261 5.61 4.84 -43.46
N ALA A 262 6.22 4.46 -42.34
CA ALA A 262 7.56 3.86 -42.31
C ALA A 262 7.61 2.49 -43.02
N GLU A 263 6.49 1.75 -43.02
CA GLU A 263 6.29 0.52 -43.78
C GLU A 263 5.97 0.77 -45.28
N GLY A 264 5.93 2.04 -45.72
CA GLY A 264 5.73 2.42 -47.12
C GLY A 264 4.27 2.58 -47.54
N VAL A 265 3.32 2.54 -46.60
CA VAL A 265 1.90 2.82 -46.88
C VAL A 265 1.70 4.33 -47.02
N THR A 266 1.06 4.77 -48.11
CA THR A 266 0.91 6.20 -48.43
C THR A 266 -0.47 6.54 -48.97
N GLY A 267 -0.80 7.84 -49.00
CA GLY A 267 -2.03 8.39 -49.55
C GLY A 267 -3.31 7.82 -48.91
N ASP A 268 -4.38 7.73 -49.69
CA ASP A 268 -5.71 7.28 -49.21
C ASP A 268 -5.69 5.89 -48.54
N ARG A 269 -4.73 5.04 -48.88
CA ARG A 269 -4.58 3.71 -48.25
C ARG A 269 -4.14 3.85 -46.79
N LEU A 270 -3.24 4.79 -46.50
CA LEU A 270 -2.77 5.06 -45.15
C LEU A 270 -3.92 5.51 -44.26
N ASP A 271 -4.67 6.51 -44.70
CA ASP A 271 -5.80 7.06 -43.94
C ASP A 271 -6.88 6.01 -43.70
N ARG A 272 -7.19 5.21 -44.72
CA ARG A 272 -8.15 4.11 -44.60
C ARG A 272 -7.71 3.06 -43.57
N MET A 273 -6.43 2.65 -43.58
CA MET A 273 -5.92 1.66 -42.63
C MET A 273 -5.94 2.19 -41.19
N VAL A 274 -5.63 3.48 -40.99
CA VAL A 274 -5.72 4.10 -39.66
C VAL A 274 -7.17 4.14 -39.18
N ASP A 275 -8.11 4.58 -40.03
CA ASP A 275 -9.54 4.67 -39.67
C ASP A 275 -10.21 3.31 -39.48
N GLN A 276 -9.74 2.26 -40.16
CA GLN A 276 -10.23 0.89 -39.97
C GLN A 276 -9.67 0.23 -38.71
N SER A 277 -8.48 0.64 -38.28
CA SER A 277 -7.82 0.09 -37.08
C SER A 277 -8.33 0.75 -35.81
N MET A 278 -8.56 2.07 -35.82
CA MET A 278 -9.01 2.84 -34.68
C MET A 278 -10.05 3.85 -35.14
N GLY A 279 -11.13 4.04 -34.36
CA GLY A 279 -12.13 5.08 -34.62
C GLY A 279 -11.54 6.48 -34.56
N ARG A 280 -12.33 7.52 -34.85
CA ARG A 280 -11.94 8.92 -34.63
C ARG A 280 -12.64 9.44 -33.39
N LEU A 281 -11.89 10.14 -32.54
CA LEU A 281 -12.44 10.75 -31.35
C LEU A 281 -12.23 12.27 -31.39
N CYS A 282 -13.30 13.03 -31.19
CA CYS A 282 -13.22 14.48 -31.12
C CYS A 282 -14.34 15.05 -30.24
N PHE A 283 -14.23 16.34 -29.93
CA PHE A 283 -15.32 17.09 -29.31
C PHE A 283 -16.11 17.87 -30.36
N ASP A 284 -17.42 17.78 -30.25
CA ASP A 284 -18.38 18.69 -30.87
C ASP A 284 -19.06 19.49 -29.76
N GLY A 285 -18.46 20.64 -29.42
CA GLY A 285 -18.77 21.39 -28.22
C GLY A 285 -18.47 20.58 -26.95
N ASP A 286 -19.51 20.31 -26.17
CA ASP A 286 -19.40 19.49 -24.95
C ASP A 286 -19.60 18.00 -25.20
N VAL A 287 -19.94 17.58 -26.42
CA VAL A 287 -20.21 16.17 -26.73
C VAL A 287 -18.96 15.51 -27.29
N ILE A 288 -18.55 14.37 -26.72
CA ILE A 288 -17.55 13.51 -27.35
C ILE A 288 -18.22 12.77 -28.49
N VAL A 289 -17.64 12.82 -29.68
CA VAL A 289 -18.07 12.05 -30.85
C VAL A 289 -17.03 10.99 -31.14
N ALA A 290 -17.44 9.73 -30.98
CA ALA A 290 -16.67 8.56 -31.36
C ALA A 290 -17.22 8.04 -32.70
N ASP A 291 -16.47 8.25 -33.77
CA ASP A 291 -16.81 7.78 -35.12
C ASP A 291 -16.05 6.47 -35.39
N GLU A 292 -16.79 5.37 -35.34
CA GLU A 292 -16.29 4.02 -35.57
C GLU A 292 -16.84 3.41 -36.87
N THR A 293 -17.41 4.25 -37.73
CA THR A 293 -18.07 3.81 -38.96
C THR A 293 -17.16 2.98 -39.86
N ARG A 294 -15.86 3.30 -39.84
CA ARG A 294 -14.82 2.59 -40.58
C ARG A 294 -14.28 1.35 -39.88
N VAL A 295 -14.33 1.30 -38.56
CA VAL A 295 -13.89 0.15 -37.75
C VAL A 295 -14.89 -0.99 -37.89
N HIS A 296 -16.19 -0.66 -37.88
CA HIS A 296 -17.28 -1.64 -37.94
C HIS A 296 -17.87 -1.84 -39.34
N ASP A 297 -17.46 -1.03 -40.33
CA ASP A 297 -18.11 -0.96 -41.65
C ASP A 297 -19.63 -0.74 -41.54
N ASP A 298 -20.02 0.10 -40.57
CA ASP A 298 -21.41 0.40 -40.22
C ASP A 298 -21.59 1.93 -40.20
N PRO A 299 -22.40 2.52 -41.10
CA PRO A 299 -22.60 3.98 -41.15
C PRO A 299 -23.25 4.56 -39.90
N ASP A 300 -23.92 3.74 -39.09
CA ASP A 300 -24.61 4.18 -37.86
C ASP A 300 -23.73 4.01 -36.61
N ALA A 301 -22.50 3.50 -36.75
CA ALA A 301 -21.53 3.35 -35.66
C ALA A 301 -20.87 4.69 -35.27
N ILE A 302 -21.70 5.67 -34.92
CA ILE A 302 -21.29 6.95 -34.35
C ILE A 302 -21.90 7.08 -32.96
N GLU A 303 -21.06 7.08 -31.93
CA GLU A 303 -21.47 7.28 -30.56
C GLU A 303 -21.27 8.74 -30.14
N ARG A 304 -22.23 9.28 -29.39
CA ARG A 304 -22.22 10.67 -28.89
C ARG A 304 -22.39 10.65 -27.38
N LEU A 305 -21.35 11.04 -26.66
CA LEU A 305 -21.31 11.03 -25.20
C LEU A 305 -21.38 12.47 -24.70
N ALA A 306 -22.58 12.87 -24.28
CA ALA A 306 -22.81 14.14 -23.61
C ALA A 306 -22.45 14.03 -22.11
N PRO A 307 -22.00 15.12 -21.47
CA PRO A 307 -21.81 15.12 -20.03
C PRO A 307 -23.16 15.01 -19.29
N ASP A 308 -23.12 14.46 -18.09
CA ASP A 308 -24.25 14.48 -17.15
C ASP A 308 -24.47 15.88 -16.54
N ALA A 309 -25.45 15.98 -15.62
CA ALA A 309 -25.79 17.24 -14.96
C ALA A 309 -24.63 17.82 -14.13
N GLU A 310 -23.70 16.97 -13.70
CA GLU A 310 -22.50 17.30 -12.95
C GLU A 310 -21.28 17.58 -13.85
N GLY A 311 -21.45 17.54 -15.18
CA GLY A 311 -20.38 17.79 -16.15
C GLY A 311 -19.45 16.59 -16.36
N ARG A 312 -19.83 15.39 -15.93
CA ARG A 312 -19.03 14.16 -16.03
C ARG A 312 -19.41 13.36 -17.26
N TYR A 313 -18.44 12.64 -17.81
CA TYR A 313 -18.62 11.81 -18.99
C TYR A 313 -18.68 10.35 -18.58
N VAL A 314 -19.65 9.61 -19.11
CA VAL A 314 -19.67 8.16 -19.04
C VAL A 314 -18.86 7.63 -20.20
N VAL A 315 -17.73 7.01 -19.89
CA VAL A 315 -16.87 6.36 -20.89
C VAL A 315 -17.18 4.87 -20.84
N MET A 316 -17.59 4.30 -21.99
CA MET A 316 -18.18 2.96 -22.03
C MET A 316 -17.52 1.98 -23.01
N GLY A 317 -17.89 0.71 -22.81
CA GLY A 317 -17.31 -0.49 -23.39
C GLY A 317 -17.59 -0.78 -24.86
N ARG A 318 -18.52 -0.05 -25.52
CA ARG A 318 -18.95 -0.38 -26.89
C ARG A 318 -17.93 0.01 -27.95
N ALA A 319 -17.41 1.22 -27.84
CA ALA A 319 -16.34 1.72 -28.69
C ALA A 319 -14.94 1.31 -28.18
N TRP A 320 -14.83 0.99 -26.89
CA TRP A 320 -13.56 0.99 -26.19
C TRP A 320 -13.49 -0.05 -25.09
N THR A 321 -12.47 -0.87 -25.16
CA THR A 321 -12.19 -1.95 -24.21
C THR A 321 -11.34 -1.43 -23.04
N TRP A 322 -12.02 -0.81 -22.06
CA TRP A 322 -11.37 -0.25 -20.87
C TRP A 322 -11.09 -1.28 -19.79
N LEU A 323 -9.89 -1.24 -19.23
CA LEU A 323 -9.47 -2.08 -18.10
C LEU A 323 -9.07 -1.21 -16.91
N PRO A 324 -9.40 -1.61 -15.68
CA PRO A 324 -8.66 -1.18 -14.51
C PRO A 324 -7.19 -1.60 -14.68
N VAL A 325 -6.26 -0.66 -14.51
CA VAL A 325 -4.82 -0.89 -14.69
C VAL A 325 -4.07 -0.49 -13.43
N HIS A 326 -2.88 -1.10 -13.24
CA HIS A 326 -2.04 -0.75 -12.11
C HIS A 326 -1.52 0.68 -12.29
N PRO A 327 -1.66 1.58 -11.30
CA PRO A 327 -1.25 2.98 -11.47
C PRO A 327 0.24 3.13 -11.79
N TYR A 328 1.10 2.25 -11.27
CA TYR A 328 2.54 2.23 -11.56
C TYR A 328 2.92 1.61 -12.92
N ASP A 329 1.94 1.14 -13.71
CA ASP A 329 2.16 0.79 -15.12
C ASP A 329 1.94 1.99 -16.05
N CYS A 330 1.38 3.10 -15.52
CA CYS A 330 1.15 4.33 -16.24
C CYS A 330 2.37 5.27 -16.15
N ASP A 331 2.71 5.94 -17.25
CA ASP A 331 3.76 6.98 -17.26
C ASP A 331 3.24 8.31 -16.70
N ARG A 332 1.95 8.58 -16.87
CA ARG A 332 1.20 9.63 -16.18
C ARG A 332 -0.25 9.20 -15.96
N ILE A 333 -0.92 9.82 -14.99
CA ILE A 333 -2.36 9.65 -14.78
C ILE A 333 -3.04 10.99 -15.05
N ALA A 334 -4.05 10.97 -15.92
CA ALA A 334 -4.89 12.13 -16.18
C ALA A 334 -6.01 12.21 -15.14
N GLY A 335 -6.21 13.41 -14.59
CA GLY A 335 -7.19 13.67 -13.55
C GLY A 335 -6.70 13.35 -12.13
N HIS A 336 -7.47 13.81 -11.16
CA HIS A 336 -7.19 13.59 -9.75
C HIS A 336 -7.71 12.22 -9.30
N ILE A 337 -6.82 11.40 -8.74
CA ILE A 337 -7.20 10.15 -8.06
C ILE A 337 -7.71 10.52 -6.67
N PRO A 338 -8.99 10.23 -6.34
CA PRO A 338 -9.52 10.48 -5.02
C PRO A 338 -8.76 9.69 -3.96
N ASP A 339 -8.64 10.26 -2.76
CA ASP A 339 -8.14 9.56 -1.58
C ASP A 339 -8.99 8.31 -1.29
N PRO A 340 -8.43 7.29 -0.63
CA PRO A 340 -9.18 6.11 -0.23
C PRO A 340 -10.42 6.52 0.59
N PRO A 341 -11.58 5.87 0.38
CA PRO A 341 -12.76 6.13 1.19
C PRO A 341 -12.41 5.93 2.67
N SER A 342 -12.80 6.88 3.53
CA SER A 342 -12.56 6.77 4.97
C SER A 342 -13.12 5.44 5.47
N ALA A 343 -12.32 4.67 6.20
CA ALA A 343 -12.76 3.43 6.80
C ALA A 343 -13.98 3.73 7.70
N ALA A 344 -15.14 3.17 7.32
CA ALA A 344 -16.40 3.30 8.05
C ALA A 344 -16.44 2.42 9.31
#